data_AF-A0A1M6AFN7-F1
#
_entry.id   AF-A0A1M6AFN7-F1
#
_cell.length_a   1.000
_cell.length_b   1.000
_cell.length_c   1.000
_cell.angle_alpha   90.00
_cell.angle_beta   90.00
_cell.angle_gamma   90.00
#
_symmetry.space_group_name_H-M   'P 1'
#
loop_
_entity.id
_entity.type
_entity.pdbx_description
1 polymer ?
#
loop_
_entity_poly.entity_id
_entity_poly.type
_entity_poly.pdbx_seq_one_letter_code
_entity_poly.pdbx_strand_id
1 'polypeptide(L)'
;MNQFILLFFLLCAFSLCAVAGMNTKRIALPYLHSQSGLSQFVQLVDKNSDHRPLIQLIDDYQQMDAMTFYRHYNQKLQLDDCFDESEYAEEIEDGEDYLALMMIFFLQEDNQLLQLDWKGEEEEYQTVHFINRILRDYFHQNDAVNAQSVEQAMQPDDDILVLLKIVDRKLKARGYRLVNFDTGSDQYYIGVFPEPTARKLEQQKVNQLEITIVSRFED
;
A
#
# COMPACT_ATOMS: atom_id res chain seq x y z
N MET A 1 2.64 12.98 -24.96
CA MET A 1 2.97 12.20 -23.75
C MET A 1 2.16 12.78 -22.60
N ASN A 2 0.83 12.54 -22.56
CA ASN A 2 -0.09 13.03 -21.50
C ASN A 2 -1.56 12.62 -21.80
N GLN A 3 -1.80 11.34 -22.07
CA GLN A 3 -3.18 10.79 -22.14
C GLN A 3 -3.32 9.43 -21.45
N PHE A 4 -2.21 8.72 -21.21
CA PHE A 4 -2.20 7.46 -20.46
C PHE A 4 -2.30 7.65 -18.94
N ILE A 5 -1.87 8.81 -18.41
CA ILE A 5 -2.00 9.12 -16.98
C ILE A 5 -3.49 9.31 -16.63
N LEU A 6 -4.25 10.10 -17.40
CA LEU A 6 -5.69 10.31 -17.12
C LEU A 6 -6.54 9.04 -17.16
N LEU A 7 -6.23 8.07 -18.02
CA LEU A 7 -7.05 6.86 -18.16
C LEU A 7 -6.83 5.87 -16.99
N PHE A 8 -5.66 5.87 -16.37
CA PHE A 8 -5.35 5.00 -15.23
C PHE A 8 -5.96 5.56 -13.93
N PHE A 9 -5.93 6.89 -13.76
CA PHE A 9 -6.58 7.58 -12.64
C PHE A 9 -8.11 7.40 -12.63
N LEU A 10 -8.74 7.40 -13.81
CA LEU A 10 -10.16 7.12 -13.94
C LEU A 10 -10.53 5.67 -13.56
N LEU A 11 -9.65 4.70 -13.78
CA LEU A 11 -9.89 3.30 -13.37
C LEU A 11 -9.70 3.11 -11.85
N CYS A 12 -8.75 3.81 -11.22
CA CYS A 12 -8.63 3.85 -9.76
C CYS A 12 -9.85 4.51 -9.11
N ALA A 13 -10.33 5.65 -9.64
CA ALA A 13 -11.51 6.34 -9.10
C ALA A 13 -12.78 5.47 -9.12
N PHE A 14 -12.93 4.56 -10.10
CA PHE A 14 -14.08 3.66 -10.18
C PHE A 14 -14.05 2.48 -9.18
N SER A 15 -12.86 2.03 -8.71
CA SER A 15 -12.79 1.05 -7.60
C SER A 15 -12.88 1.72 -6.22
N LEU A 16 -12.57 3.01 -6.12
CA LEU A 16 -12.69 3.81 -4.88
C LEU A 16 -14.13 4.02 -4.41
N CYS A 17 -15.14 3.98 -5.28
CA CYS A 17 -16.55 4.15 -4.89
C CYS A 17 -17.11 3.01 -4.00
N ALA A 18 -16.33 1.98 -3.68
CA ALA A 18 -16.70 0.93 -2.74
C ALA A 18 -16.35 1.24 -1.26
N VAL A 19 -15.75 2.41 -0.98
CA VAL A 19 -15.33 2.82 0.39
C VAL A 19 -16.45 3.61 1.09
N ALA A 20 -17.62 3.00 1.24
CA ALA A 20 -18.69 3.54 2.07
C ALA A 20 -18.89 2.60 3.27
N GLY A 21 -18.26 2.94 4.40
CA GLY A 21 -18.43 2.21 5.68
C GLY A 21 -17.16 1.72 6.36
N MET A 22 -16.07 2.50 6.35
CA MET A 22 -14.89 2.18 7.16
C MET A 22 -15.24 2.32 8.65
N ASN A 23 -15.09 1.23 9.40
CA ASN A 23 -15.07 1.25 10.86
C ASN A 23 -13.65 1.67 11.24
N THR A 24 -13.44 2.97 11.43
CA THR A 24 -12.12 3.61 11.57
C THR A 24 -11.39 3.14 12.84
N LYS A 25 -10.67 2.03 12.71
CA LYS A 25 -9.54 1.76 13.58
C LYS A 25 -8.40 2.63 13.13
N ARG A 26 -7.98 3.55 14.01
CA ARG A 26 -6.92 4.54 13.78
C ARG A 26 -5.73 3.94 13.04
N ILE A 27 -5.31 4.66 12.00
CA ILE A 27 -4.07 4.45 11.27
C ILE A 27 -2.93 4.97 12.16
N ALA A 28 -2.64 4.25 13.25
CA ALA A 28 -1.56 4.65 14.13
C ALA A 28 -0.22 4.35 13.44
N LEU A 29 0.31 5.33 12.70
CA LEU A 29 1.71 5.37 12.30
C LEU A 29 2.48 6.17 13.35
N PRO A 30 2.98 5.56 14.44
CA PRO A 30 3.67 6.26 15.53
C PRO A 30 4.96 7.01 15.11
N TYR A 31 5.30 7.01 13.82
CA TYR A 31 6.47 7.62 13.21
C TYR A 31 6.17 8.92 12.46
N LEU A 32 4.91 9.30 12.23
CA LEU A 32 4.59 10.53 11.48
C LEU A 32 4.79 11.80 12.31
N HIS A 33 4.85 11.69 13.64
CA HIS A 33 4.99 12.83 14.57
C HIS A 33 6.33 13.60 14.49
N SER A 34 7.31 13.15 13.70
CA SER A 34 8.57 13.88 13.51
C SER A 34 9.06 13.83 12.07
N GLN A 35 9.68 14.93 11.61
CA GLN A 35 10.37 15.00 10.31
C GLN A 35 11.30 13.81 10.09
N SER A 36 12.02 13.39 11.13
CA SER A 36 12.91 12.22 11.07
C SER A 36 12.18 10.90 10.84
N GLY A 37 10.95 10.73 11.35
CA GLY A 37 10.16 9.51 11.17
C GLY A 37 9.51 9.43 9.79
N LEU A 38 9.02 10.56 9.26
CA LEU A 38 8.52 10.67 7.88
C LEU A 38 9.59 10.36 6.83
N SER A 39 10.78 10.94 6.99
CA SER A 39 11.90 10.65 6.09
C SER A 39 12.37 9.20 6.20
N GLN A 40 12.35 8.61 7.41
CA GLN A 40 12.67 7.19 7.58
C GLN A 40 11.62 6.28 6.94
N PHE A 41 10.33 6.63 7.04
CA PHE A 41 9.26 5.90 6.37
C PHE A 41 9.49 5.87 4.87
N VAL A 42 9.67 7.04 4.22
CA VAL A 42 9.93 7.11 2.78
C VAL A 42 11.15 6.30 2.40
N GLN A 43 12.27 6.43 3.12
CA GLN A 43 13.47 5.62 2.85
C GLN A 43 13.24 4.10 2.94
N LEU A 44 12.27 3.66 3.76
CA LEU A 44 11.94 2.25 3.92
C LEU A 44 10.95 1.75 2.86
N VAL A 45 9.97 2.57 2.46
CA VAL A 45 8.87 2.15 1.59
C VAL A 45 9.09 2.47 0.11
N ASP A 46 9.75 3.60 -0.17
CA ASP A 46 10.03 4.09 -1.51
C ASP A 46 11.30 3.44 -2.04
N LYS A 47 11.11 2.55 -3.01
CA LYS A 47 12.19 1.83 -3.69
C LYS A 47 12.90 2.72 -4.71
N ASN A 48 12.36 3.91 -4.95
CA ASN A 48 12.81 4.88 -5.93
C ASN A 48 13.14 6.19 -5.21
N SER A 49 14.22 6.21 -4.43
CA SER A 49 14.62 7.23 -3.44
C SER A 49 14.61 8.72 -3.87
N ASP A 50 14.31 9.01 -5.13
CA ASP A 50 14.08 10.34 -5.71
C ASP A 50 12.60 10.59 -6.08
N HIS A 51 11.63 9.90 -5.45
CA HIS A 51 10.21 10.00 -5.77
C HIS A 51 9.64 11.38 -5.40
N ARG A 52 9.80 12.34 -6.32
CA ARG A 52 9.42 13.75 -6.13
C ARG A 52 8.00 13.94 -5.64
N PRO A 53 6.97 13.18 -6.08
CA PRO A 53 5.62 13.35 -5.54
C PRO A 53 5.49 13.04 -4.04
N LEU A 54 6.22 12.04 -3.52
CA LEU A 54 6.16 11.67 -2.09
C LEU A 54 6.94 12.67 -1.23
N ILE A 55 8.08 13.13 -1.75
CA ILE A 55 8.85 14.20 -1.11
C ILE A 55 8.02 15.49 -1.04
N GLN A 56 7.38 15.88 -2.15
CA GLN A 56 6.51 17.05 -2.20
C GLN A 56 5.31 16.91 -1.27
N LEU A 57 4.69 15.74 -1.19
CA LEU A 57 3.58 15.45 -0.27
C LEU A 57 3.99 15.73 1.19
N ILE A 58 5.17 15.25 1.60
CA ILE A 58 5.69 15.48 2.95
C ILE A 58 6.01 16.94 3.19
N ASP A 59 6.64 17.61 2.22
CA ASP A 59 6.97 19.03 2.31
C ASP A 59 5.70 19.89 2.44
N ASP A 60 4.66 19.57 1.66
CA ASP A 60 3.37 20.25 1.71
C ASP A 60 2.66 20.03 3.05
N TYR A 61 2.63 18.79 3.54
CA TYR A 61 2.06 18.45 4.85
C TYR A 61 2.69 19.25 6.00
N GLN A 62 4.00 19.51 5.92
CA GLN A 62 4.72 20.27 6.94
C GLN A 62 4.51 21.79 6.86
N GLN A 63 4.07 22.30 5.70
CA GLN A 63 3.95 23.74 5.43
C GLN A 63 2.49 24.22 5.44
N MET A 64 1.54 23.32 5.22
CA MET A 64 0.12 23.62 5.15
C MET A 64 -0.59 23.20 6.44
N ASP A 65 -1.67 23.89 6.80
CA ASP A 65 -2.63 23.33 7.75
C ASP A 65 -3.36 22.12 7.13
N ALA A 66 -3.87 21.23 7.98
CA ALA A 66 -4.42 19.94 7.54
C ALA A 66 -5.60 20.08 6.55
N MET A 67 -6.45 21.09 6.72
CA MET A 67 -7.58 21.34 5.82
C MET A 67 -7.10 21.86 4.44
N THR A 68 -6.12 22.75 4.43
CA THR A 68 -5.50 23.21 3.17
C THR A 68 -4.80 22.07 2.45
N PHE A 69 -4.08 21.22 3.18
CA PHE A 69 -3.41 20.03 2.65
C PHE A 69 -4.42 19.06 2.02
N TYR A 70 -5.49 18.74 2.75
CA TYR A 70 -6.58 17.88 2.28
C TYR A 70 -7.14 18.37 0.94
N ARG A 71 -7.63 19.61 0.89
CA ARG A 71 -8.25 20.16 -0.32
C ARG A 71 -7.29 20.22 -1.51
N HIS A 72 -6.00 20.51 -1.24
CA HIS A 72 -4.98 20.52 -2.29
C HIS A 72 -4.84 19.15 -2.95
N TYR A 73 -4.68 18.09 -2.16
CA TYR A 73 -4.44 16.75 -2.67
C TYR A 73 -5.71 16.08 -3.23
N ASN A 74 -6.88 16.33 -2.63
CA ASN A 74 -8.14 15.88 -3.20
C ASN A 74 -8.38 16.45 -4.61
N GLN A 75 -8.18 17.75 -4.78
CA GLN A 75 -8.33 18.40 -6.08
C GLN A 75 -7.27 17.93 -7.08
N LYS A 76 -6.00 17.85 -6.64
CA LYS A 76 -4.87 17.46 -7.49
C LYS A 76 -5.01 16.03 -8.04
N LEU A 77 -5.55 15.13 -7.23
CA LEU A 77 -5.77 13.73 -7.57
C LEU A 77 -7.17 13.45 -8.13
N GLN A 78 -8.03 14.48 -8.25
CA GLN A 78 -9.43 14.37 -8.71
C GLN A 78 -10.24 13.39 -7.85
N LEU A 79 -10.02 13.44 -6.55
CA LEU A 79 -10.63 12.60 -5.54
C LEU A 79 -11.90 13.22 -4.93
N ASP A 80 -12.30 14.41 -5.40
CA ASP A 80 -13.47 15.15 -4.92
C ASP A 80 -14.78 14.35 -5.04
N ASP A 81 -14.87 13.40 -5.98
CA ASP A 81 -16.03 12.53 -6.16
C ASP A 81 -15.97 11.27 -5.26
N CYS A 82 -14.82 10.97 -4.66
CA CYS A 82 -14.57 9.76 -3.86
C CYS A 82 -14.44 10.05 -2.36
N PHE A 83 -14.05 11.28 -1.98
CA PHE A 83 -13.81 11.67 -0.60
C PHE A 83 -14.65 12.90 -0.23
N ASP A 84 -15.73 12.65 0.51
CA ASP A 84 -16.55 13.72 1.09
C ASP A 84 -15.85 14.31 2.32
N GLU A 85 -15.64 15.63 2.33
CA GLU A 85 -15.03 16.35 3.47
C GLU A 85 -15.73 16.05 4.80
N SER A 86 -17.05 15.80 4.77
CA SER A 86 -17.83 15.48 5.97
C SER A 86 -17.65 14.05 6.48
N GLU A 87 -17.27 13.11 5.60
CA GLU A 87 -17.00 11.71 5.95
C GLU A 87 -15.59 11.56 6.54
N TYR A 88 -14.65 12.39 6.10
CA TYR A 88 -13.23 12.35 6.50
C TYR A 88 -12.85 13.45 7.49
N ALA A 89 -13.82 14.07 8.16
CA ALA A 89 -13.57 15.22 9.02
C ALA A 89 -12.59 14.92 10.17
N GLU A 90 -12.60 13.69 10.70
CA GLU A 90 -11.69 13.26 11.77
C GLU A 90 -10.26 13.08 11.25
N GLU A 91 -10.09 12.45 10.09
CA GLU A 91 -8.81 12.25 9.42
C GLU A 91 -8.19 13.57 8.95
N ILE A 92 -9.03 14.53 8.54
CA ILE A 92 -8.60 15.88 8.20
C ILE A 92 -8.17 16.64 9.45
N GLU A 93 -8.83 16.43 10.60
CA GLU A 93 -8.42 17.06 11.86
C GLU A 93 -7.08 16.52 12.37
N ASP A 94 -6.82 15.21 12.24
CA ASP A 94 -5.55 14.58 12.63
C ASP A 94 -4.44 14.84 11.58
N GLY A 95 -4.80 14.90 10.29
CA GLY A 95 -3.91 15.17 9.16
C GLY A 95 -2.88 14.06 8.87
N GLU A 96 -2.39 13.36 9.89
CA GLU A 96 -1.44 12.25 9.79
C GLU A 96 -2.04 11.04 9.07
N ASP A 97 -3.29 10.68 9.40
CA ASP A 97 -4.01 9.57 8.77
C ASP A 97 -4.25 9.85 7.27
N TYR A 98 -4.61 11.09 6.94
CA TYR A 98 -4.78 11.50 5.54
C TYR A 98 -3.45 11.53 4.78
N LEU A 99 -2.36 12.00 5.41
CA LEU A 99 -1.02 11.90 4.84
C LEU A 99 -0.64 10.45 4.53
N ALA A 100 -0.85 9.54 5.48
CA ALA A 100 -0.56 8.12 5.33
C ALA A 100 -1.32 7.51 4.14
N LEU A 101 -2.60 7.83 4.03
CA LEU A 101 -3.45 7.40 2.92
C LEU A 101 -2.92 7.92 1.58
N MET A 102 -2.58 9.20 1.49
CA MET A 102 -2.00 9.78 0.27
C MET A 102 -0.69 9.11 -0.12
N MET A 103 0.17 8.76 0.86
CA MET A 103 1.41 8.03 0.58
C MET A 103 1.16 6.66 -0.05
N ILE A 104 0.14 5.93 0.43
CA ILE A 104 -0.26 4.65 -0.15
C ILE A 104 -0.72 4.84 -1.60
N PHE A 105 -1.53 5.86 -1.89
CA PHE A 105 -1.96 6.15 -3.26
C PHE A 105 -0.80 6.47 -4.19
N PHE A 106 0.12 7.35 -3.79
CA PHE A 106 1.29 7.64 -4.63
C PHE A 106 2.14 6.39 -4.88
N LEU A 107 2.36 5.54 -3.87
CA LEU A 107 3.10 4.29 -4.05
C LEU A 107 2.35 3.28 -4.93
N GLN A 108 1.02 3.27 -4.90
CA GLN A 108 0.19 2.44 -5.78
C GLN A 108 0.24 2.92 -7.23
N GLU A 109 0.08 4.23 -7.48
CA GLU A 109 0.19 4.83 -8.81
C GLU A 109 1.56 4.54 -9.44
N ASP A 110 2.61 4.66 -8.64
CA ASP A 110 3.98 4.32 -9.04
C ASP A 110 4.26 2.83 -9.04
N ASN A 111 3.22 1.99 -8.92
CA ASN A 111 3.31 0.56 -9.11
C ASN A 111 4.26 -0.12 -8.11
N GLN A 112 4.51 0.50 -6.96
CA GLN A 112 5.32 -0.02 -5.86
C GLN A 112 4.51 -0.82 -4.84
N LEU A 113 3.19 -0.60 -4.82
CA LEU A 113 2.18 -1.40 -4.10
C LEU A 113 1.17 -1.99 -5.07
N LEU A 114 0.59 -3.13 -4.71
CA LEU A 114 -0.55 -3.73 -5.37
C LEU A 114 -1.75 -3.70 -4.43
N GLN A 115 -2.86 -3.16 -4.91
CA GLN A 115 -4.16 -3.28 -4.25
C GLN A 115 -4.82 -4.60 -4.67
N LEU A 116 -5.38 -5.33 -3.70
CA LEU A 116 -6.12 -6.58 -3.90
C LEU A 116 -7.44 -6.53 -3.14
N ASP A 117 -8.52 -6.96 -3.78
CA ASP A 117 -9.80 -7.15 -3.12
C ASP A 117 -9.77 -8.39 -2.21
N TRP A 118 -10.51 -8.36 -1.10
CA TRP A 118 -10.63 -9.52 -0.23
C TRP A 118 -11.22 -10.76 -0.91
N LYS A 119 -12.01 -10.56 -1.97
CA LYS A 119 -12.62 -11.64 -2.76
C LYS A 119 -11.61 -12.35 -3.66
N GLY A 120 -10.44 -11.75 -3.93
CA GLY A 120 -9.43 -12.35 -4.79
C GLY A 120 -8.76 -11.37 -5.74
N GLU A 121 -8.03 -11.95 -6.69
CA GLU A 121 -7.38 -11.21 -7.77
C GLU A 121 -8.40 -10.79 -8.83
N GLU A 122 -8.23 -9.60 -9.40
CA GLU A 122 -9.06 -9.13 -10.52
C GLU A 122 -8.62 -9.77 -11.84
N GLU A 123 -7.32 -10.02 -11.96
CA GLU A 123 -6.67 -10.64 -13.12
C GLU A 123 -5.98 -11.95 -12.71
N GLU A 124 -5.91 -12.91 -13.63
CA GLU A 124 -5.23 -14.17 -13.38
C GLU A 124 -3.75 -13.95 -13.03
N TYR A 125 -3.32 -14.44 -11.86
CA TYR A 125 -1.95 -14.33 -11.35
C TYR A 125 -1.47 -12.88 -11.12
N GLN A 126 -2.37 -11.93 -10.92
CA GLN A 126 -2.08 -10.50 -10.69
C GLN A 126 -0.96 -10.30 -9.66
N THR A 127 -1.03 -10.99 -8.52
CA THR A 127 -0.06 -10.94 -7.42
C THR A 127 1.31 -11.42 -7.87
N VAL A 128 1.37 -12.54 -8.60
CA VAL A 128 2.64 -13.12 -9.07
C VAL A 128 3.29 -12.21 -10.12
N HIS A 129 2.48 -11.63 -11.02
CA HIS A 129 2.95 -10.68 -12.01
C HIS A 129 3.52 -9.41 -11.37
N PHE A 130 2.82 -8.84 -10.39
CA PHE A 130 3.29 -7.72 -9.60
C PHE A 130 4.64 -8.01 -8.93
N ILE A 131 4.75 -9.13 -8.24
CA ILE A 131 5.97 -9.49 -7.51
C ILE A 131 7.16 -9.64 -8.44
N ASN A 132 6.99 -10.36 -9.55
CA ASN A 132 8.05 -10.57 -10.52
C ASN A 132 8.49 -9.25 -11.16
N ARG A 133 7.56 -8.33 -11.38
CA ARG A 133 7.89 -6.96 -11.79
C ARG A 133 8.74 -6.26 -10.73
N ILE A 134 8.31 -6.25 -9.47
CA ILE A 134 9.07 -5.57 -8.41
C ILE A 134 10.48 -6.13 -8.25
N LEU A 135 10.61 -7.46 -8.23
CA LEU A 135 11.89 -8.16 -8.14
C LEU A 135 12.83 -7.77 -9.27
N ARG A 136 12.33 -7.70 -10.51
CA ARG A 136 13.13 -7.33 -11.68
C ARG A 136 13.49 -5.84 -11.69
N ASP A 137 12.50 -4.98 -11.50
CA ASP A 137 12.63 -3.55 -11.78
C ASP A 137 13.33 -2.79 -10.64
N TYR A 138 13.13 -3.21 -9.39
CA TYR A 138 13.70 -2.53 -8.21
C TYR A 138 14.82 -3.30 -7.51
N PHE A 139 14.81 -4.64 -7.60
CA PHE A 139 15.81 -5.47 -6.91
C PHE A 139 16.76 -6.20 -7.85
N HIS A 140 16.59 -6.03 -9.17
CA HIS A 140 17.40 -6.64 -10.22
C HIS A 140 17.53 -8.16 -10.10
N GLN A 141 16.49 -8.81 -9.58
CA GLN A 141 16.36 -10.25 -9.45
C GLN A 141 15.58 -10.81 -10.64
N ASN A 142 16.21 -11.73 -11.38
CA ASN A 142 15.60 -12.35 -12.55
C ASN A 142 14.94 -13.71 -12.22
N ASP A 143 15.10 -14.20 -10.99
CA ASP A 143 14.50 -15.45 -10.54
C ASP A 143 13.02 -15.27 -10.23
N ALA A 144 12.18 -15.51 -11.23
CA ALA A 144 10.73 -15.38 -11.12
C ALA A 144 10.11 -16.35 -10.11
N VAL A 145 9.13 -15.87 -9.35
CA VAL A 145 8.12 -16.70 -8.71
C VAL A 145 7.26 -17.32 -9.81
N ASN A 146 7.23 -18.65 -9.87
CA ASN A 146 6.48 -19.38 -10.89
C ASN A 146 4.99 -19.46 -10.51
N ALA A 147 4.12 -18.89 -11.34
CA ALA A 147 2.67 -18.83 -11.13
C ALA A 147 2.02 -20.22 -11.03
N GLN A 148 2.37 -21.16 -11.92
CA GLN A 148 1.85 -22.54 -11.88
C GLN A 148 2.19 -23.23 -10.56
N SER A 149 3.37 -22.98 -10.01
CA SER A 149 3.78 -23.54 -8.72
C SER A 149 3.05 -22.93 -7.52
N VAL A 150 2.42 -21.76 -7.69
CA VAL A 150 1.56 -21.12 -6.70
C VAL A 150 0.16 -21.72 -6.82
N GLU A 151 -0.39 -21.77 -8.04
CA GLU A 151 -1.69 -22.38 -8.35
C GLU A 151 -1.78 -23.83 -7.88
N GLN A 152 -0.76 -24.66 -8.17
CA GLN A 152 -0.69 -26.05 -7.71
C GLN A 152 -0.68 -26.21 -6.18
N ALA A 153 -0.29 -25.16 -5.46
CA ALA A 153 -0.27 -25.15 -3.99
C ALA A 153 -1.59 -24.64 -3.40
N MET A 154 -2.51 -24.10 -4.23
CA MET A 154 -3.83 -23.65 -3.84
C MET A 154 -4.87 -24.75 -4.03
N GLN A 155 -5.91 -24.70 -3.20
CA GLN A 155 -7.13 -25.49 -3.34
C GLN A 155 -8.24 -24.64 -4.00
N PRO A 156 -9.27 -25.27 -4.60
CA PRO A 156 -10.34 -24.56 -5.31
C PRO A 156 -11.13 -23.53 -4.49
N ASP A 157 -11.10 -23.62 -3.15
CA ASP A 157 -11.82 -22.73 -2.23
C ASP A 157 -10.87 -21.85 -1.38
N ASP A 158 -9.57 -21.87 -1.69
CA ASP A 158 -8.59 -21.06 -0.97
C ASP A 158 -8.80 -19.56 -1.29
N ASP A 159 -8.76 -18.74 -0.24
CA ASP A 159 -8.93 -17.30 -0.35
C ASP A 159 -7.62 -16.56 -0.68
N ILE A 160 -7.72 -15.23 -0.84
CA ILE A 160 -6.58 -14.37 -1.12
C ILE A 160 -5.50 -14.46 -0.02
N LEU A 161 -5.86 -14.70 1.25
CA LEU A 161 -4.89 -14.81 2.33
C LEU A 161 -4.02 -16.06 2.19
N VAL A 162 -4.60 -17.17 1.71
CA VAL A 162 -3.85 -18.38 1.42
C VAL A 162 -2.86 -18.15 0.28
N LEU A 163 -3.30 -17.49 -0.80
CA LEU A 163 -2.42 -17.07 -1.90
C LEU A 163 -1.22 -16.26 -1.38
N LEU A 164 -1.49 -15.19 -0.61
CA LEU A 164 -0.44 -14.32 -0.07
C LEU A 164 0.54 -15.09 0.82
N LYS A 165 0.07 -16.05 1.63
CA LYS A 165 0.93 -16.92 2.46
C LYS A 165 1.81 -17.86 1.63
N ILE A 166 1.29 -18.42 0.55
CA ILE A 166 2.08 -19.29 -0.35
C ILE A 166 3.18 -18.48 -1.02
N VAL A 167 2.83 -17.30 -1.50
CA VAL A 167 3.73 -16.41 -2.20
C VAL A 167 4.80 -15.82 -1.27
N ASP A 168 4.44 -15.36 -0.07
CA ASP A 168 5.40 -14.88 0.94
C ASP A 168 6.40 -15.97 1.33
N ARG A 169 5.98 -17.23 1.45
CA ARG A 169 6.90 -18.37 1.68
C ARG A 169 7.92 -18.52 0.55
N LYS A 170 7.49 -18.41 -0.70
CA LYS A 170 8.39 -18.47 -1.87
C LYS A 170 9.34 -17.26 -1.89
N LEU A 171 8.88 -16.08 -1.49
CA LEU A 171 9.72 -14.88 -1.39
C LEU A 171 10.75 -14.96 -0.26
N LYS A 172 10.38 -15.51 0.91
CA LYS A 172 11.32 -15.70 2.05
C LYS A 172 12.52 -16.53 1.68
N ALA A 173 12.32 -17.59 0.90
CA ALA A 173 13.41 -18.42 0.41
C ALA A 173 14.43 -17.65 -0.46
N ARG A 174 14.07 -16.44 -0.92
CA ARG A 174 14.88 -15.53 -1.74
C ARG A 174 15.34 -14.29 -0.97
N GLY A 175 15.07 -14.19 0.33
CA GLY A 175 15.44 -13.04 1.16
C GLY A 175 14.48 -11.84 1.04
N TYR A 176 13.25 -12.05 0.57
CA TYR A 176 12.20 -11.03 0.45
C TYR A 176 10.96 -11.40 1.24
N ARG A 177 10.08 -10.42 1.45
CA ARG A 177 8.81 -10.57 2.18
C ARG A 177 7.72 -9.77 1.50
N LEU A 178 6.49 -10.26 1.60
CA LEU A 178 5.32 -9.42 1.44
C LEU A 178 5.09 -8.62 2.72
N VAL A 179 4.79 -7.34 2.56
CA VAL A 179 4.32 -6.45 3.62
C VAL A 179 2.95 -5.93 3.18
N ASN A 180 1.95 -6.13 4.01
CA ASN A 180 0.62 -5.55 3.84
C ASN A 180 0.56 -4.21 4.59
N PHE A 181 0.00 -3.19 3.96
CA PHE A 181 -0.36 -1.91 4.55
C PHE A 181 -1.87 -1.90 4.73
N ASP A 182 -2.36 -2.13 5.94
CA ASP A 182 -3.79 -2.33 6.16
C ASP A 182 -4.52 -1.01 6.44
N THR A 183 -5.20 -0.47 5.45
CA THR A 183 -5.95 0.79 5.57
C THR A 183 -7.25 0.68 6.38
N GLY A 184 -7.56 -0.46 7.00
CA GLY A 184 -8.81 -0.68 7.71
C GLY A 184 -10.03 -0.85 6.79
N SER A 185 -9.77 -1.15 5.51
CA SER A 185 -10.76 -1.39 4.48
C SER A 185 -10.75 -2.85 4.03
N ASP A 186 -11.74 -3.23 3.23
CA ASP A 186 -11.88 -4.57 2.64
C ASP A 186 -10.84 -4.85 1.52
N GLN A 187 -9.69 -4.17 1.55
CA GLN A 187 -8.65 -4.21 0.53
C GLN A 187 -7.28 -4.46 1.17
N TYR A 188 -6.41 -5.18 0.45
CA TYR A 188 -5.02 -5.40 0.83
C TYR A 188 -4.11 -4.55 -0.04
N TYR A 189 -3.24 -3.74 0.57
CA TYR A 189 -2.18 -3.03 -0.15
C TYR A 189 -0.84 -3.71 0.13
N ILE A 190 -0.36 -4.51 -0.81
CA ILE A 190 0.84 -5.31 -0.62
C ILE A 190 2.06 -4.73 -1.33
N GLY A 191 3.21 -4.77 -0.66
CA GLY A 191 4.50 -4.44 -1.23
C GLY A 191 5.51 -5.56 -1.02
N VAL A 192 6.53 -5.62 -1.89
CA VAL A 192 7.66 -6.56 -1.74
C VAL A 192 8.87 -5.81 -1.19
N PHE A 193 9.47 -6.33 -0.12
CA PHE A 193 10.62 -5.72 0.52
C PHE A 193 11.71 -6.76 0.83
N PRO A 194 13.00 -6.36 0.85
CA PRO A 194 14.05 -7.20 1.42
C PRO A 194 13.69 -7.56 2.86
N GLU A 195 13.97 -8.80 3.28
CA GLU A 195 13.60 -9.29 4.60
C GLU A 195 14.09 -8.40 5.76
N PRO A 196 15.32 -7.83 5.74
CA PRO A 196 15.74 -6.89 6.78
C PRO A 196 14.86 -5.64 6.85
N THR A 197 14.43 -5.11 5.70
CA THR A 197 13.55 -3.94 5.62
C THR A 197 12.15 -4.28 6.09
N ALA A 198 11.59 -5.41 5.64
CA ALA A 198 10.28 -5.90 6.08
C ALA A 198 10.21 -6.09 7.60
N ARG A 199 11.25 -6.68 8.20
CA ARG A 199 11.34 -6.83 9.66
C ARG A 199 11.38 -5.49 10.38
N LYS A 200 12.08 -4.48 9.84
CA LYS A 200 12.07 -3.12 10.39
C LYS A 200 10.67 -2.51 10.34
N LEU A 201 10.00 -2.62 9.19
CA LEU A 201 8.62 -2.14 9.02
C LEU A 201 7.66 -2.79 10.03
N GLU A 202 7.76 -4.12 10.22
CA GLU A 202 6.99 -4.88 11.20
C GLU A 202 7.29 -4.46 12.65
N GLN A 203 8.58 -4.35 13.04
CA GLN A 203 8.99 -3.96 14.39
C GLN A 203 8.58 -2.54 14.74
N GLN A 204 8.65 -1.66 13.75
CA GLN A 204 8.23 -0.27 13.88
C GLN A 204 6.71 -0.12 13.73
N LYS A 205 5.94 -1.20 13.52
CA LYS A 205 4.49 -1.11 13.30
C LYS A 205 4.13 -0.14 12.16
N VAL A 206 5.05 0.06 11.22
CA VAL A 206 4.85 0.92 10.04
C VAL A 206 3.88 0.26 9.06
N ASN A 207 3.80 -1.07 9.12
CA ASN A 207 2.77 -1.86 8.45
C ASN A 207 1.46 -1.95 9.25
N GLN A 208 1.38 -1.31 10.43
CA GLN A 208 0.16 -1.22 11.24
C GLN A 208 -0.52 0.15 11.03
N LEU A 209 -0.92 0.42 9.80
CA LEU A 209 -2.34 0.67 9.61
C LEU A 209 -2.98 -0.74 9.88
N GLU A 210 -3.85 -0.91 10.88
CA GLU A 210 -3.81 -2.05 11.84
C GLU A 210 -4.13 -3.50 11.37
N ILE A 211 -3.18 -4.29 10.83
CA ILE A 211 -3.21 -5.77 10.98
C ILE A 211 -1.94 -6.35 11.60
N THR A 212 -2.12 -6.86 12.82
CA THR A 212 -1.36 -7.99 13.36
C THR A 212 -1.45 -9.14 12.36
N ILE A 213 -0.35 -9.59 11.76
CA ILE A 213 -0.32 -10.98 11.26
C ILE A 213 -0.54 -11.83 12.50
N VAL A 214 -1.78 -12.29 12.71
CA VAL A 214 -2.11 -13.20 13.79
C VAL A 214 -1.41 -14.50 13.48
N SER A 215 -0.17 -14.65 13.93
CA SER A 215 0.36 -15.95 14.32
C SER A 215 -0.41 -16.36 15.59
N ARG A 216 -1.63 -16.85 15.43
CA ARG A 216 -2.25 -17.74 16.41
C ARG A 216 -2.61 -19.03 15.69
N PHE A 217 -1.59 -19.79 15.36
CA PHE A 217 -1.66 -21.25 15.37
C PHE A 217 -0.24 -21.70 15.75
N GLU A 218 -0.01 -21.78 17.06
CA GLU A 218 0.93 -22.78 17.60
C GLU A 218 0.27 -24.15 17.42
N ASP A 219 1.11 -25.14 17.10
CA ASP A 219 0.88 -26.56 16.79
C ASP A 219 -0.46 -27.21 17.20
#